data_AF-A0A1I1VBQ2-F1
#
_entry.id   AF-A0A1I1VBQ2-F1
#
_cell.length_a   1.000
_cell.length_b   1.000
_cell.length_c   1.000
_cell.angle_alpha   90.00
_cell.angle_beta   90.00
_cell.angle_gamma   90.00
#
_symmetry.space_group_name_H-M   'P 1'
#
loop_
_entity.id
_entity.type
_entity.pdbx_description
1 polymer ?
#
loop_
_entity_poly.entity_id
_entity_poly.type
_entity_poly.pdbx_seq_one_letter_code
_entity_poly.pdbx_strand_id
1 'polypeptide(L)'
;MPSDELRLKLQEARERKESEALPVRLSGVDCQGYRSAEEIPDWIPDRIRVFEKAGTAADARIAGDTPDEEVDRWIEGFAREHGLGGHVLLKTGMRLFPWMECRLPEEGWAAALRSALGGDLFLVSAGRSVLVVVFEEEHEHLAFAARDTAPDA
;
A
#
# COMPACT_ATOMS: atom_id res chain seq x y z
N MET A 1 21.18 -20.90 -20.46
CA MET A 1 20.59 -21.38 -19.19
C MET A 1 19.07 -21.36 -19.34
N PRO A 2 18.43 -22.52 -19.62
CA PRO A 2 16.99 -22.60 -19.87
C PRO A 2 16.10 -22.53 -18.61
N SER A 3 16.72 -22.63 -17.43
CA SER A 3 16.01 -22.60 -16.12
C SER A 3 15.50 -21.20 -15.75
N ASP A 4 16.24 -20.15 -16.11
CA ASP A 4 15.90 -18.78 -15.73
C ASP A 4 14.80 -18.18 -16.60
N GLU A 5 14.79 -18.48 -17.91
CA GLU A 5 13.68 -18.12 -18.80
C GLU A 5 12.38 -18.81 -18.39
N LEU A 6 12.46 -20.07 -17.96
CA LEU A 6 11.28 -20.81 -17.48
C LEU A 6 10.76 -20.22 -16.17
N ARG A 7 11.65 -19.86 -15.24
CA ARG A 7 11.30 -19.18 -13.98
C ARG A 7 10.63 -17.83 -14.25
N LEU A 8 11.16 -17.04 -15.18
CA LEU A 8 10.60 -15.76 -15.55
C LEU A 8 9.17 -15.92 -16.11
N LYS A 9 8.96 -16.86 -17.05
CA LYS A 9 7.64 -17.15 -17.62
C LYS A 9 6.63 -17.64 -16.59
N LEU A 10 7.06 -18.47 -15.64
CA LEU A 10 6.20 -18.93 -14.55
C LEU A 10 5.82 -17.79 -13.61
N GLN A 11 6.76 -16.89 -13.30
CA GLN A 11 6.49 -15.69 -12.52
C GLN A 11 5.50 -14.77 -13.23
N GLU A 12 5.71 -14.49 -14.53
CA GLU A 12 4.81 -13.68 -15.35
C GLU A 12 3.39 -14.24 -15.37
N ALA A 13 3.24 -15.55 -15.57
CA ALA A 13 1.94 -16.20 -15.57
C ALA A 13 1.26 -16.15 -14.19
N ARG A 14 2.04 -16.24 -13.10
CA ARG A 14 1.52 -16.13 -11.73
C ARG A 14 1.04 -14.71 -11.44
N GLU A 15 1.87 -13.70 -11.71
CA GLU A 15 1.52 -12.31 -11.45
C GLU A 15 0.35 -11.84 -12.33
N ARG A 16 0.20 -12.37 -13.54
CA ARG A 16 -0.98 -12.10 -14.37
C ARG A 16 -2.27 -12.67 -13.76
N LYS A 17 -2.21 -13.88 -13.21
CA LYS A 17 -3.38 -14.44 -12.51
C LYS A 17 -3.71 -13.67 -11.24
N GLU A 18 -2.69 -13.28 -10.47
CA GLU A 18 -2.88 -12.47 -9.27
C GLU A 18 -3.47 -11.10 -9.63
N SER A 19 -3.02 -10.49 -10.73
CA SER A 19 -3.53 -9.19 -11.16
C SER A 19 -4.98 -9.23 -11.67
N GLU A 20 -5.42 -10.35 -12.22
CA GLU A 20 -6.83 -10.56 -12.56
C GLU A 20 -7.70 -10.81 -11.30
N ALA A 21 -7.14 -11.44 -10.26
CA ALA A 21 -7.86 -11.79 -9.04
C ALA A 21 -7.95 -10.64 -8.02
N LEU A 22 -6.92 -9.78 -7.94
CA LEU A 22 -6.81 -8.75 -6.91
C LEU A 22 -8.00 -7.76 -6.91
N PRO A 23 -8.46 -7.21 -8.06
CA PRO A 23 -9.65 -6.33 -8.08
C PRO A 23 -10.92 -7.01 -7.54
N VAL A 24 -11.05 -8.34 -7.72
CA VAL A 24 -12.19 -9.11 -7.21
C VAL A 24 -12.12 -9.28 -5.70
N ARG A 25 -10.92 -9.47 -5.15
CA ARG A 25 -10.67 -9.55 -3.69
C ARG A 25 -10.90 -8.21 -3.01
N LEU A 26 -10.63 -7.11 -3.71
CA LEU A 26 -10.87 -5.73 -3.27
C LEU A 26 -12.34 -5.32 -3.43
N SER A 27 -13.28 -6.18 -3.04
CA SER A 27 -14.71 -5.92 -3.17
C SER A 27 -15.10 -4.65 -2.38
N GLY A 28 -15.72 -3.67 -3.06
CA GLY A 28 -16.09 -2.39 -2.44
C GLY A 28 -15.09 -1.25 -2.69
N VAL A 29 -13.92 -1.56 -3.26
CA VAL A 29 -12.95 -0.57 -3.74
C VAL A 29 -13.01 -0.51 -5.28
N ASP A 30 -13.16 0.71 -5.82
CA ASP A 30 -13.22 0.90 -7.29
C ASP A 30 -11.82 0.89 -7.88
N CYS A 31 -11.40 -0.25 -8.44
CA CYS A 31 -10.08 -0.46 -9.02
C CYS A 31 -10.06 -0.01 -10.49
N GLN A 32 -9.22 0.98 -10.81
CA GLN A 32 -9.17 1.65 -12.12
C GLN A 32 -8.03 1.15 -13.04
N GLY A 33 -7.19 0.26 -12.53
CA GLY A 33 -6.15 -0.43 -13.29
C GLY A 33 -4.75 -0.28 -12.69
N TYR A 34 -3.77 -0.89 -13.34
CA TYR A 34 -2.39 -0.91 -12.86
C TYR A 34 -1.57 0.27 -13.37
N ARG A 35 -0.60 0.70 -12.56
CA ARG A 35 0.38 1.74 -12.89
C ARG A 35 1.79 1.16 -12.82
N SER A 36 2.66 1.66 -13.70
CA SER A 36 4.04 1.21 -13.75
C SER A 36 4.84 1.80 -12.58
N ALA A 37 5.98 1.21 -12.25
CA ALA A 37 6.88 1.79 -11.25
C ALA A 37 7.49 3.12 -11.70
N GLU A 38 7.60 3.36 -13.00
CA GLU A 38 8.18 4.59 -13.59
C GLU A 38 7.27 5.80 -13.39
N GLU A 39 5.97 5.58 -13.14
CA GLU A 39 5.00 6.63 -12.83
C GLU A 39 5.05 7.10 -11.38
N ILE A 40 5.89 6.48 -10.55
CA ILE A 40 6.01 6.75 -9.12
C ILE A 40 7.28 7.57 -8.87
N PRO A 41 7.16 8.78 -8.30
CA PRO A 41 8.31 9.60 -7.92
C PRO A 41 9.27 8.86 -6.98
N ASP A 42 10.58 9.04 -7.18
CA ASP A 42 11.65 8.36 -6.44
C ASP A 42 11.59 8.57 -4.92
N TRP A 43 11.03 9.70 -4.46
CA TRP A 43 10.88 9.97 -3.04
C TRP A 43 10.03 8.92 -2.33
N ILE A 44 9.05 8.31 -3.02
CA ILE A 44 8.16 7.31 -2.44
C ILE A 44 8.91 6.02 -2.08
N PRO A 45 9.58 5.32 -3.02
CA PRO A 45 10.35 4.14 -2.67
C PRO A 45 11.49 4.46 -1.69
N ASP A 46 12.08 5.66 -1.74
CA ASP A 46 13.09 6.06 -0.77
C ASP A 46 12.52 6.23 0.64
N ARG A 47 11.33 6.79 0.80
CA ARG A 47 10.65 6.89 2.09
C ARG A 47 10.20 5.53 2.61
N ILE A 48 9.70 4.65 1.75
CA ILE A 48 9.37 3.27 2.14
C ILE A 48 10.59 2.58 2.75
N ARG A 49 11.76 2.66 2.10
CA ARG A 49 13.02 2.08 2.62
C ARG A 49 13.47 2.69 3.95
N VAL A 50 13.07 3.92 4.26
CA VAL A 50 13.35 4.54 5.56
C VAL A 50 12.41 3.98 6.62
N PHE A 51 11.12 3.82 6.31
CA PHE A 51 10.15 3.23 7.24
C PHE A 51 10.45 1.76 7.55
N GLU A 52 10.94 1.00 6.57
CA GLU A 52 11.36 -0.40 6.75
C GLU A 52 12.60 -0.57 7.66
N LYS A 53 13.35 0.51 7.95
CA LYS A 53 14.53 0.42 8.83
C LYS A 53 14.10 0.36 10.29
N ALA A 54 14.61 -0.66 10.99
CA ALA A 54 14.49 -0.77 12.44
C ALA A 54 14.96 0.53 13.14
N GLY A 55 14.10 1.09 13.99
CA GLY A 55 14.38 2.30 14.77
C GLY A 55 13.79 3.60 14.20
N THR A 56 13.17 3.58 13.02
CA THR A 56 12.36 4.72 12.56
C THR A 56 11.12 4.85 13.43
N ALA A 57 10.92 6.02 14.05
CA ALA A 57 9.74 6.27 14.89
C ALA A 57 8.50 6.40 14.01
N ALA A 58 7.46 5.60 14.32
CA ALA A 58 6.16 5.71 13.69
C ALA A 58 5.44 7.00 14.12
N ASP A 59 4.65 7.57 13.19
CA ASP A 59 3.82 8.75 13.46
C ASP A 59 2.64 8.38 14.37
N ALA A 60 2.10 7.16 14.21
CA ALA A 60 1.09 6.59 15.08
C ALA A 60 1.33 5.10 15.30
N ARG A 61 0.79 4.58 16.41
CA ARG A 61 0.80 3.15 16.73
C ARG A 61 -0.48 2.74 17.44
N ILE A 62 -0.86 1.48 17.29
CA ILE A 62 -1.96 0.85 18.03
C ILE A 62 -1.58 -0.57 18.44
N ALA A 63 -2.05 -1.05 19.59
CA ALA A 63 -1.63 -2.32 20.15
C ALA A 63 -2.09 -3.51 19.27
N GLY A 64 -1.29 -4.58 19.20
CA GLY A 64 -1.57 -5.75 18.35
C GLY A 64 -2.72 -6.62 18.86
N ASP A 65 -3.13 -6.48 20.11
CA ASP A 65 -4.31 -7.13 20.68
C ASP A 65 -5.61 -6.34 20.47
N THR A 66 -5.54 -5.21 19.76
CA THR A 66 -6.69 -4.39 19.40
C THR A 66 -7.59 -5.15 18.40
N PRO A 67 -8.92 -5.11 18.55
CA PRO A 67 -9.83 -5.73 17.59
C PRO A 67 -9.64 -5.21 16.17
N ASP A 68 -9.75 -6.08 15.16
CA ASP A 68 -9.52 -5.72 13.75
C ASP A 68 -10.38 -4.53 13.29
N GLU A 69 -11.65 -4.46 13.69
CA GLU A 69 -12.54 -3.33 13.35
C GLU A 69 -12.06 -1.98 13.91
N GLU A 70 -11.30 -1.99 15.01
CA GLU A 70 -10.72 -0.79 15.58
C GLU A 70 -9.38 -0.45 14.92
N VAL A 71 -8.57 -1.45 14.55
CA VAL A 71 -7.38 -1.26 13.71
C VAL A 71 -7.78 -0.66 12.36
N ASP A 72 -8.82 -1.20 11.71
CA ASP A 72 -9.29 -0.72 10.42
C ASP A 72 -9.74 0.74 10.50
N ARG A 73 -10.57 1.10 11.50
CA ARG A 73 -10.97 2.50 11.72
C ARG A 73 -9.79 3.42 12.04
N TRP A 74 -8.80 2.92 12.77
CA TRP A 74 -7.58 3.66 13.07
C TRP A 74 -6.76 3.95 11.81
N ILE A 75 -6.61 2.97 10.91
CA ILE A 75 -5.94 3.14 9.61
C ILE A 75 -6.66 4.20 8.77
N GLU A 76 -8.00 4.13 8.69
CA GLU A 76 -8.80 5.08 7.93
C GLU A 76 -8.73 6.50 8.50
N GLY A 77 -8.75 6.61 9.84
CA GLY A 77 -8.52 7.86 10.57
C GLY A 77 -7.17 8.48 10.23
N PHE A 78 -6.09 7.71 10.37
CA PHE A 78 -4.73 8.15 10.08
C PHE A 78 -4.58 8.63 8.62
N ALA A 79 -5.07 7.85 7.65
CA ALA A 79 -5.02 8.23 6.24
C ALA A 79 -5.77 9.54 5.94
N ARG A 80 -6.92 9.75 6.61
CA ARG A 80 -7.72 10.98 6.49
C ARG A 80 -6.99 12.19 7.08
N GLU A 81 -6.42 12.04 8.27
CA GLU A 81 -5.66 13.10 8.97
C GLU A 81 -4.43 13.55 8.16
N HIS A 82 -3.77 12.62 7.47
CA HIS A 82 -2.58 12.93 6.66
C HIS A 82 -2.90 13.42 5.24
N GLY A 83 -4.16 13.39 4.82
CA GLY A 83 -4.62 13.94 3.55
C GLY A 83 -4.38 13.02 2.36
N LEU A 84 -4.46 11.69 2.55
CA LEU A 84 -4.31 10.71 1.47
C LEU A 84 -5.38 10.90 0.37
N GLY A 85 -6.60 11.26 0.78
CA GLY A 85 -7.76 11.41 -0.10
C GLY A 85 -8.39 10.06 -0.49
N GLY A 86 -9.50 10.14 -1.23
CA GLY A 86 -10.25 8.95 -1.68
C GLY A 86 -9.77 8.35 -3.00
N HIS A 87 -8.76 8.93 -3.66
CA HIS A 87 -8.19 8.42 -4.90
C HIS A 87 -6.70 8.14 -4.70
N VAL A 88 -6.30 6.88 -4.83
CA VAL A 88 -5.00 6.39 -4.35
C VAL A 88 -4.36 5.41 -5.33
N LEU A 89 -3.05 5.26 -5.18
CA LEU A 89 -2.25 4.18 -5.73
C LEU A 89 -1.88 3.23 -4.58
N LEU A 90 -2.28 1.97 -4.71
CA LEU A 90 -2.07 0.90 -3.77
C LEU A 90 -0.91 0.02 -4.25
N LYS A 91 0.09 -0.22 -3.40
CA LYS A 91 1.18 -1.14 -3.72
C LYS A 91 0.68 -2.59 -3.64
N THR A 92 1.04 -3.40 -4.61
CA THR A 92 0.48 -4.76 -4.76
C THR A 92 1.45 -5.89 -4.39
N GLY A 93 2.73 -5.58 -4.20
CA GLY A 93 3.80 -6.57 -4.03
C GLY A 93 4.21 -7.32 -5.31
N MET A 94 3.50 -7.13 -6.43
CA MET A 94 3.84 -7.73 -7.72
C MET A 94 4.95 -6.96 -8.43
N ARG A 95 5.79 -7.65 -9.22
CA ARG A 95 6.87 -7.00 -9.98
C ARG A 95 6.36 -6.32 -11.25
N LEU A 96 5.45 -6.96 -11.98
CA LEU A 96 4.91 -6.51 -13.26
C LEU A 96 3.74 -5.54 -13.09
N PHE A 97 3.07 -5.60 -11.94
CA PHE A 97 1.87 -4.84 -11.63
C PHE A 97 2.00 -4.10 -10.29
N PRO A 98 3.07 -3.31 -10.08
CA PRO A 98 3.52 -2.89 -8.75
C PRO A 98 2.54 -1.99 -8.01
N TRP A 99 1.72 -1.25 -8.74
CA TRP A 99 0.75 -0.30 -8.21
C TRP A 99 -0.61 -0.48 -8.88
N MET A 100 -1.67 -0.35 -8.10
CA MET A 100 -3.06 -0.33 -8.58
C MET A 100 -3.69 1.01 -8.22
N GLU A 101 -4.28 1.69 -9.19
CA GLU A 101 -5.07 2.89 -8.95
C GLU A 101 -6.48 2.51 -8.51
N CYS A 102 -6.93 3.10 -7.40
CA CYS A 102 -8.19 2.77 -6.75
C CYS A 102 -8.89 4.02 -6.23
N ARG A 103 -10.23 4.02 -6.26
CA ARG A 103 -11.04 4.93 -5.44
C ARG A 103 -11.55 4.21 -4.20
N LEU A 104 -11.19 4.75 -3.04
CA LEU A 104 -11.59 4.25 -1.74
C LEU A 104 -12.96 4.84 -1.36
N PRO A 105 -13.89 4.04 -0.82
CA PRO A 105 -15.06 4.57 -0.12
C PRO A 105 -14.64 5.39 1.12
N GLU A 106 -15.59 6.07 1.75
CA GLU A 106 -15.32 6.88 2.95
C GLU A 106 -14.92 6.03 4.17
N GLU A 107 -15.47 4.81 4.26
CA GLU A 107 -15.29 3.86 5.34
C GLU A 107 -15.24 2.41 4.81
N GLY A 108 -14.65 1.51 5.59
CA GLY A 108 -14.60 0.05 5.35
C GLY A 108 -13.59 -0.40 4.31
N TRP A 109 -12.78 0.51 3.75
CA TRP A 109 -11.75 0.15 2.78
C TRP A 109 -10.55 -0.52 3.43
N ALA A 110 -10.19 -0.14 4.66
CA ALA A 110 -9.01 -0.71 5.32
C ALA A 110 -9.17 -2.23 5.53
N ALA A 111 -10.36 -2.67 5.97
CA ALA A 111 -10.70 -4.08 6.10
C ALA A 111 -10.54 -4.84 4.77
N ALA A 112 -11.04 -4.27 3.66
CA ALA A 112 -10.95 -4.86 2.33
C ALA A 112 -9.49 -4.96 1.86
N LEU A 113 -8.68 -3.92 2.10
CA LEU A 113 -7.26 -3.92 1.75
C LEU A 113 -6.49 -4.96 2.57
N ARG A 114 -6.67 -5.00 3.90
CA ARG A 114 -5.97 -5.96 4.77
C ARG A 114 -6.31 -7.41 4.43
N SER A 115 -7.57 -7.69 4.10
CA SER A 115 -7.99 -9.03 3.64
C SER A 115 -7.38 -9.41 2.28
N ALA A 116 -7.20 -8.44 1.37
CA ALA A 116 -6.68 -8.67 0.03
C ALA A 116 -5.14 -8.71 -0.05
N LEU A 117 -4.44 -7.89 0.74
CA LEU A 117 -2.99 -7.70 0.63
C LEU A 117 -2.20 -8.14 1.87
N GLY A 118 -2.88 -8.39 2.99
CA GLY A 118 -2.26 -8.68 4.28
C GLY A 118 -2.15 -7.44 5.16
N GLY A 119 -1.42 -7.56 6.26
CA GLY A 119 -1.28 -6.50 7.28
C GLY A 119 -0.53 -5.26 6.81
N ASP A 120 0.43 -5.43 5.91
CA ASP A 120 1.26 -4.33 5.43
C ASP A 120 0.60 -3.60 4.26
N LEU A 121 0.33 -2.32 4.45
CA LEU A 121 -0.34 -1.47 3.46
C LEU A 121 0.58 -0.33 3.04
N PHE A 122 0.61 -0.05 1.74
CA PHE A 122 1.31 1.11 1.18
C PHE A 122 0.41 1.83 0.21
N LEU A 123 0.06 3.06 0.55
CA LEU A 123 -0.93 3.88 -0.12
C LEU A 123 -0.31 5.23 -0.49
N VAL A 124 -0.51 5.64 -1.73
CA VAL A 124 -0.03 6.92 -2.25
C VAL A 124 -1.22 7.70 -2.77
N SER A 125 -1.36 8.97 -2.40
CA SER A 125 -2.41 9.85 -2.96
C SER A 125 -2.31 9.92 -4.50
N ALA A 126 -3.41 10.14 -5.22
CA ALA A 126 -3.38 10.24 -6.69
C ALA A 126 -2.40 11.30 -7.22
N GLY A 127 -2.22 12.41 -6.49
CA GLY A 127 -1.25 13.46 -6.79
C GLY A 127 0.21 13.08 -6.49
N ARG A 128 0.46 11.90 -5.93
CA ARG A 128 1.78 11.41 -5.48
C ARG A 128 2.48 12.40 -4.55
N SER A 129 1.71 13.09 -3.70
CA SER A 129 2.18 14.09 -2.75
C SER A 129 2.13 13.60 -1.30
N VAL A 130 1.38 12.53 -1.02
CA VAL A 130 1.24 11.88 0.28
C VAL A 130 1.45 10.39 0.12
N LEU A 131 2.25 9.81 1.02
CA LEU A 131 2.48 8.38 1.22
C LEU A 131 2.00 8.03 2.63
N VAL A 132 1.20 6.99 2.75
CA VAL A 132 0.81 6.35 4.01
C VAL A 132 1.27 4.90 3.96
N VAL A 133 1.96 4.46 5.01
CA VAL A 133 2.41 3.08 5.18
C VAL A 133 1.94 2.56 6.52
N VAL A 134 1.42 1.35 6.55
CA VAL A 134 1.05 0.63 7.76
C VAL A 134 1.82 -0.69 7.76
N PHE A 135 2.47 -1.00 8.89
CA PHE A 135 3.08 -2.30 9.12
C PHE A 135 2.35 -3.03 10.24
N GLU A 136 2.11 -4.33 10.05
CA GLU A 136 1.63 -5.23 11.10
C GLU A 136 2.83 -5.96 11.71
N GLU A 137 3.16 -5.62 12.96
CA GLU A 137 4.24 -6.24 13.74
C GLU A 137 3.65 -7.19 14.80
N GLU A 138 4.49 -8.03 15.43
CA GLU A 138 4.04 -9.08 16.37
C GLU A 138 3.16 -8.56 17.53
N HIS A 139 3.35 -7.31 17.94
CA HIS A 139 2.68 -6.74 19.12
C HIS A 139 2.07 -5.36 18.89
N GLU A 140 2.20 -4.78 17.70
CA GLU A 140 1.65 -3.46 17.39
C GLU A 140 1.45 -3.28 15.89
N HIS A 141 0.58 -2.35 15.52
CA HIS A 141 0.53 -1.81 14.17
C HIS A 141 1.20 -0.44 14.18
N LEU A 142 2.05 -0.19 13.18
CA LEU A 142 2.81 1.04 13.04
C LEU A 142 2.34 1.78 11.79
N ALA A 143 1.99 3.07 11.92
CA ALA A 143 1.62 3.90 10.78
C ALA A 143 2.61 5.04 10.59
N PHE A 144 2.95 5.27 9.32
CA PHE A 144 3.88 6.29 8.87
C PHE A 144 3.25 7.10 7.76
N ALA A 145 3.51 8.40 7.75
CA ALA A 145 3.13 9.29 6.68
C ALA A 145 4.31 10.13 6.22
N ALA A 146 4.46 10.26 4.91
CA ALA A 146 5.39 11.20 4.30
C ALA A 146 4.68 12.06 3.28
N ARG A 147 5.20 13.28 3.10
CA ARG A 147 4.77 14.19 2.04
C ARG A 147 5.93 14.44 1.10
N ASP A 148 5.59 14.71 -0.15
CA ASP A 148 6.53 15.27 -1.10
C ASP A 148 6.98 16.63 -0.58
N THR A 149 8.11 16.61 0.09
CA THR A 149 8.84 17.80 0.49
C THR A 149 9.82 18.02 -0.64
N ALA A 150 9.36 18.71 -1.68
CA ALA A 150 10.32 19.34 -2.59
C ALA A 150 11.34 20.07 -1.70
N PRO A 151 12.65 19.89 -1.91
CA PRO A 151 13.61 20.74 -1.21
C PRO A 151 13.21 22.19 -1.52
N ASP A 152 12.92 22.98 -0.48
CA ASP A 152 12.71 24.41 -0.63
C ASP A 152 13.84 24.95 -1.52
N ALA A 153 13.44 25.55 -2.64
CA ALA A 153 14.32 26.15 -3.63
C ALA A 153 15.14 27.30 -3.02
#